data_AF-A0A536JWP3-F1
#
_entry.id   AF-A0A536JWP3-F1
#
_cell.length_a   1.000
_cell.length_b   1.000
_cell.length_c   1.000
_cell.angle_alpha   90.00
_cell.angle_beta   90.00
_cell.angle_gamma   90.00
#
_symmetry.space_group_name_H-M   'P 1'
#
loop_
_entity.id
_entity.type
_entity.pdbx_description
1 polymer ?
#
loop_
_entity_poly.entity_id
_entity_poly.type
_entity_poly.pdbx_seq_one_letter_code
_entity_poly.pdbx_strand_id
1 'polypeptide(L)' 'MSSSTTTAKALVSTEWIADHAKDNGLRLVEVDVDPSNYEKGHIDGAVGWNWKKHLQDQLVRDIAG' A
#
# COMPACT_ATOMS: atom_id res chain seq x y z
N MET A 1 -20.23 -25.77 7.54
CA MET A 1 -18.82 -25.73 7.12
C MET A 1 -18.17 -24.56 7.84
N SER A 2 -17.20 -24.83 8.71
CA SER A 2 -16.58 -23.83 9.58
C SER A 2 -15.33 -23.29 8.89
N SER A 3 -15.34 -22.01 8.52
CA SER A 3 -14.15 -21.33 8.00
C SER A 3 -13.51 -20.53 9.12
N SER A 4 -12.28 -20.91 9.46
CA SER A 4 -11.38 -20.24 10.40
C SER A 4 -11.29 -18.74 10.11
N THR A 5 -11.66 -17.91 11.08
CA THR A 5 -11.56 -16.44 10.97
C THR A 5 -10.14 -16.00 11.34
N THR A 6 -9.17 -16.27 10.45
CA THR A 6 -7.93 -15.50 10.45
C THR A 6 -8.32 -14.04 10.14
N THR A 7 -7.85 -13.07 10.92
CA THR A 7 -8.27 -11.65 10.92
C THR A 7 -8.34 -11.03 9.50
N ALA A 8 -9.46 -11.20 8.80
CA ALA A 8 -9.67 -10.71 7.43
C ALA A 8 -9.83 -9.18 7.34
N LYS A 9 -9.74 -8.46 8.46
CA LYS A 9 -10.00 -7.02 8.53
C LYS A 9 -8.97 -6.16 7.79
N ALA A 10 -7.77 -6.69 7.54
CA ALA A 10 -6.66 -5.94 6.95
C ALA A 10 -6.58 -6.02 5.41
N LEU A 11 -7.43 -6.83 4.77
CA LEU A 11 -7.42 -7.03 3.32
C LEU A 11 -8.75 -6.60 2.71
N VAL A 12 -8.69 -6.10 1.48
CA VAL A 12 -9.85 -5.72 0.66
C VAL A 12 -9.67 -6.30 -0.74
N SER A 13 -10.76 -6.47 -1.49
CA SER A 13 -10.69 -6.90 -2.88
C SER A 13 -10.36 -5.74 -3.82
N THR A 14 -9.96 -6.06 -5.05
CA THR A 14 -9.75 -5.09 -6.12
C THR A 14 -11.03 -4.34 -6.49
N GLU A 15 -12.16 -5.05 -6.51
CA GLU A 15 -13.48 -4.48 -6.80
C GLU A 15 -13.89 -3.49 -5.71
N TRP A 16 -13.65 -3.84 -4.44
CA TRP A 16 -13.97 -2.95 -3.33
C TRP A 16 -13.20 -1.62 -3.44
N ILE A 17 -11.91 -1.65 -3.77
CA ILE A 17 -11.14 -0.42 -4.01
C ILE A 17 -11.63 0.35 -5.23
N ALA A 18 -11.98 -0.33 -6.32
CA ALA A 18 -12.54 0.34 -7.50
C ALA A 18 -13.80 1.16 -7.16
N ASP A 19 -14.62 0.65 -6.24
CA ASP A 19 -15.86 1.30 -5.79
C ASP A 19 -15.63 2.40 -4.73
N HIS A 20 -14.61 2.29 -3.88
CA HIS A 20 -14.43 3.15 -2.69
C HIS A 20 -13.19 4.07 -2.76
N ALA A 21 -12.38 4.03 -3.83
CA ALA A 21 -11.11 4.76 -3.93
C ALA A 21 -11.23 6.29 -3.71
N LYS A 22 -12.42 6.85 -3.90
CA LYS A 22 -12.71 8.29 -3.80
C LYS A 22 -13.46 8.68 -2.54
N ASP A 23 -13.71 7.73 -1.63
CA ASP A 23 -14.44 7.99 -0.40
C ASP A 23 -13.64 8.91 0.53
N ASN A 24 -14.36 9.83 1.18
CA ASN A 24 -13.73 10.73 2.13
C ASN A 24 -13.19 9.94 3.33
N GLY A 25 -11.93 10.20 3.70
CA GLY A 25 -11.24 9.47 4.76
C GLY A 25 -10.53 8.20 4.32
N LEU A 26 -10.58 7.84 3.03
CA LEU A 26 -9.80 6.75 2.45
C LEU A 26 -8.65 7.31 1.61
N ARG A 27 -7.47 6.69 1.71
CA ARG A 27 -6.35 6.97 0.81
C ARG A 27 -5.66 5.69 0.37
N LEU A 28 -5.50 5.55 -0.95
CA LEU A 28 -4.70 4.50 -1.55
C LEU A 28 -3.23 4.92 -1.59
N VAL A 29 -2.34 4.02 -1.17
CA VAL A 29 -0.89 4.24 -1.11
C VAL A 29 -0.19 3.10 -1.86
N GLU A 30 0.66 3.45 -2.81
CA GLU A 30 1.55 2.50 -3.47
C GLU A 30 2.93 2.53 -2.79
N VAL A 31 3.45 1.34 -2.49
CA VAL A 31 4.80 1.15 -1.95
C VAL A 31 5.48 0.04 -2.75
N ASP A 32 6.56 0.38 -3.45
CA ASP A 32 7.34 -0.55 -4.25
C ASP A 32 8.83 -0.44 -3.86
N VAL A 33 9.58 -1.53 -4.00
CA VAL A 33 11.04 -1.56 -3.84
C VAL A 33 11.75 -0.67 -4.88
N ASP A 34 11.19 -0.55 -6.09
CA ASP A 34 11.53 0.42 -7.13
C ASP A 34 10.45 1.52 -7.22
N PRO A 35 10.64 2.67 -6.56
CA PRO A 35 9.66 3.75 -6.56
C PRO A 35 9.42 4.38 -7.94
N SER A 36 10.24 4.08 -8.96
CA SER A 36 10.00 4.58 -10.32
C SER A 36 8.78 3.92 -10.99
N ASN A 37 8.29 2.80 -10.46
CA ASN A 37 7.11 2.12 -11.01
C ASN A 37 5.84 2.97 -10.87
N TYR A 38 5.69 3.68 -9.76
CA TYR A 38 4.58 4.62 -9.57
C TYR A 38 4.53 5.65 -10.71
N GLU A 39 5.67 6.22 -11.12
CA GLU A 39 5.72 7.21 -12.21
C GLU A 39 5.40 6.61 -13.59
N LYS A 40 5.59 5.30 -13.79
CA LYS A 40 5.25 4.61 -15.05
C LYS A 40 3.75 4.38 -15.18
N GLY A 41 3.04 4.33 -14.06
CA GLY A 41 1.58 4.17 -14.01
C GLY A 41 1.13 3.65 -12.65
N HIS A 42 0.02 4.20 -12.15
CA HIS A 42 -0.55 3.85 -10.86
C HIS A 42 -2.07 4.02 -10.89
N ILE A 43 -2.74 3.52 -9.84
CA ILE A 43 -4.19 3.68 -9.67
C ILE A 43 -4.52 5.17 -9.43
N ASP A 44 -5.55 5.68 -10.13
CA ASP A 44 -5.99 7.08 -10.03
C ASP A 44 -6.22 7.50 -8.56
N GLY A 45 -5.64 8.64 -8.17
CA GLY A 45 -5.70 9.18 -6.80
C GLY A 45 -4.75 8.53 -5.77
N ALA A 46 -4.08 7.43 -6.10
CA ALA A 46 -3.08 6.82 -5.22
C ALA A 46 -1.88 7.76 -4.99
N VAL A 47 -1.21 7.64 -3.84
CA VAL A 47 0.07 8.31 -3.56
C VAL A 47 1.20 7.31 -3.52
N GLY A 48 2.33 7.66 -4.14
CA GLY A 48 3.56 6.89 -4.04
C GLY A 48 4.32 7.21 -2.76
N TRP A 49 4.52 6.21 -1.90
CA TRP A 49 5.45 6.31 -0.78
C TRP A 49 6.78 5.64 -1.13
N ASN A 50 7.80 6.46 -1.32
CA ASN A 50 9.17 5.98 -1.52
C ASN A 50 9.71 5.42 -0.21
N TRP A 51 9.84 4.09 -0.13
CA TRP A 51 10.25 3.44 1.12
C TRP A 51 11.59 3.95 1.65
N LYS A 52 12.57 4.22 0.78
CA LYS A 52 13.90 4.72 1.17
C LYS A 52 13.84 6.13 1.74
N LYS A 53 12.99 7.00 1.18
CA LYS A 53 12.95 8.43 1.55
C LYS A 53 11.95 8.73 2.65
N HIS A 54 10.83 8.01 2.70
CA HIS A 54 9.68 8.34 3.55
C HIS A 54 9.52 7.41 4.75
N LEU A 55 9.96 6.15 4.64
CA LEU A 55 9.65 5.10 5.63
C LEU A 55 10.89 4.57 6.35
N GLN A 56 12.04 4.60 5.68
CA GLN A 56 13.31 4.16 6.23
C GLN A 56 13.93 5.25 7.10
N ASP A 57 14.56 4.86 8.21
CA ASP A 57 15.50 5.73 8.91
C ASP A 57 16.69 6.07 7.99
N GLN A 58 17.05 7.36 7.97
CA GLN A 58 18.02 7.94 7.04
C GLN A 58 19.48 7.79 7.51
N LEU A 59 19.71 7.41 8.77
CA LEU A 59 21.03 7.27 9.36
C LEU A 59 21.40 5.79 9.57
N VAL A 60 20.45 5.00 10.09
CA VAL A 60 20.69 3.60 10.45
C VAL A 60 19.65 2.72 9.77
N ARG A 61 20.11 1.65 9.12
CA ARG A 61 19.21 0.68 8.50
C ARG A 61 19.40 -0.69 9.15
N ASP A 62 18.33 -1.22 9.72
CA ASP A 62 18.29 -2.61 10.12
C ASP A 62 18.16 -3.48 8.86
N ILE A 63 19.14 -4.38 8.68
CA ILE A 63 19.14 -5.35 7.58
C ILE A 63 19.02 -6.73 8.22
N ALA A 64 17.95 -7.45 7.87
CA ALA A 64 17.81 -8.85 8.24
C ALA A 64 18.90 -9.66 7.52
N GLY A 65 19.77 -10.30 8.29
CA GLY A 65 20.78 -11.24 7.81
C GLY A 65 20.24 -12.67 7.73
#